data_AF-A0A3D6DDJ1-F1
#
_entry.id   AF-A0A3D6DDJ1-F1
#
_cell.length_a   1.000
_cell.length_b   1.000
_cell.length_c   1.000
_cell.angle_alpha   90.00
_cell.angle_beta   90.00
_cell.angle_gamma   90.00
#
_symmetry.space_group_name_H-M   'P 1'
#
loop_
_entity.id
_entity.type
_entity.pdbx_description
1 polymer ?
#
loop_
_entity_poly.entity_id
_entity_poly.type
_entity_poly.pdbx_seq_one_letter_code
_entity_poly.pdbx_strand_id
1 'polypeptide(L)'
;MNPRNRIDMKRHSFLPIMALAILATIAGCKPQIEGELGEPVDKRAGFLGTWELSAFSQQDLNNPVKETRDLSALYIQEGITPMRMTFNGDDSYSIEQEMGRAYFGEGGMWAFDDPAFPTFLLLMGASDTLQYNLGTTVRPYDDQMAIEYRRTCGEGGALVETVIYTFTFNRIPQ
;
A
#
# COMPACT_ATOMS: atom_id res chain seq x y z
N MET A 1 76.89 -23.09 -52.27
CA MET A 1 77.41 -23.21 -50.88
C MET A 1 76.39 -22.51 -49.97
N ASN A 2 75.92 -23.21 -48.93
CA ASN A 2 74.85 -22.89 -47.94
C ASN A 2 74.88 -21.43 -47.38
N PRO A 3 73.82 -20.86 -46.75
CA PRO A 3 72.91 -21.55 -45.83
C PRO A 3 71.40 -21.19 -45.82
N ARG A 4 70.66 -22.16 -45.27
CA ARG A 4 69.31 -22.10 -44.66
C ARG A 4 68.99 -20.75 -44.02
N ASN A 5 67.77 -20.27 -44.22
CA ASN A 5 67.15 -19.33 -43.28
C ASN A 5 65.81 -19.89 -42.77
N ARG A 6 65.76 -20.04 -41.46
CA ARG A 6 64.71 -20.67 -40.65
C ARG A 6 63.64 -19.62 -40.38
N ILE A 7 62.38 -19.88 -40.72
CA ILE A 7 61.27 -18.99 -40.33
C ILE A 7 60.98 -19.27 -38.86
N ASP A 8 61.43 -18.38 -37.98
CA ASP A 8 61.08 -18.39 -36.56
C ASP A 8 59.61 -18.00 -36.39
N MET A 9 58.83 -18.93 -35.84
CA MET A 9 57.46 -18.70 -35.39
C MET A 9 57.51 -17.78 -34.17
N LYS A 10 57.35 -16.47 -34.38
CA LYS A 10 57.14 -15.50 -33.29
C LYS A 10 55.87 -15.90 -32.55
N ARG A 11 56.05 -16.48 -31.36
CA ARG A 11 55.03 -16.74 -30.36
C ARG A 11 54.43 -15.39 -29.97
N HIS A 12 53.40 -14.95 -30.69
CA HIS A 12 52.68 -13.72 -30.40
C HIS A 12 52.11 -13.85 -28.99
N SER A 13 52.71 -13.09 -28.08
CA SER A 13 52.31 -13.01 -26.69
C SER A 13 50.88 -12.47 -26.64
N PHE A 14 49.90 -13.35 -26.43
CA PHE A 14 48.49 -13.00 -26.23
C PHE A 14 48.22 -12.35 -24.85
N LEU A 15 49.26 -12.10 -24.06
CA LEU A 15 49.17 -11.47 -22.73
C LEU A 15 48.62 -10.04 -22.68
N PRO A 16 48.87 -9.12 -23.65
CA PRO A 16 48.43 -7.73 -23.48
C PRO A 16 46.92 -7.55 -23.69
N ILE A 17 46.28 -8.41 -24.48
CA ILE A 17 44.83 -8.34 -24.75
C ILE A 17 44.02 -8.85 -23.55
N MET A 18 44.51 -9.90 -22.88
CA MET A 18 43.88 -10.44 -21.68
C MET A 18 44.01 -9.49 -20.47
N ALA A 19 45.11 -8.75 -20.37
CA ALA A 19 45.28 -7.71 -19.34
C ALA A 19 44.30 -6.53 -19.53
N LEU A 20 44.02 -6.13 -20.77
CA LEU A 20 43.11 -5.02 -21.06
C LEU A 20 41.63 -5.40 -20.79
N ALA A 21 41.25 -6.66 -21.00
CA ALA A 21 39.90 -7.15 -20.70
C ALA A 21 39.61 -7.22 -19.19
N ILE A 22 40.62 -7.51 -18.35
CA ILE A 22 40.47 -7.54 -16.89
C ILE A 22 40.35 -6.12 -16.31
N LEU A 23 41.00 -5.12 -16.92
CA LEU A 23 40.88 -3.72 -16.50
C LEU A 23 39.48 -3.13 -16.78
N ALA A 24 38.75 -3.67 -17.77
CA ALA A 24 37.41 -3.19 -18.11
C ALA A 24 36.31 -3.63 -17.12
N THR A 25 36.53 -4.68 -16.32
CA THR A 25 35.52 -5.19 -15.37
C THR A 25 35.47 -4.43 -14.05
N ILE A 26 36.55 -3.73 -13.67
CA ILE A 26 36.65 -2.93 -12.43
C ILE A 26 36.19 -1.48 -12.59
N ALA A 27 36.07 -0.97 -13.83
CA ALA A 27 35.57 0.38 -14.10
C ALA A 27 34.04 0.44 -14.30
N GLY A 28 33.35 -0.70 -14.28
CA GLY A 28 31.91 -0.83 -14.54
C GLY A 28 31.01 -0.81 -13.30
N CYS A 29 31.54 -0.55 -12.11
CA CYS A 29 30.72 -0.40 -10.91
C CYS A 29 29.85 0.84 -11.04
N LYS A 30 28.54 0.66 -11.27
CA LYS A 30 27.54 1.72 -11.10
C LYS A 30 27.77 2.32 -9.72
N PRO A 31 27.93 3.65 -9.58
CA PRO A 31 28.08 4.25 -8.26
C PRO A 31 26.92 3.77 -7.39
N GLN A 32 27.24 3.22 -6.22
CA GLN A 32 26.20 2.92 -5.22
C GLN A 32 25.43 4.21 -4.98
N ILE A 33 24.11 4.12 -4.90
CA ILE A 33 23.29 5.28 -4.54
C ILE A 33 23.64 5.59 -3.09
N GLU A 34 24.53 6.56 -2.90
CA GLU A 34 24.87 7.11 -1.60
C GLU A 34 23.90 8.24 -1.30
N GLY A 35 23.01 7.99 -0.35
CA GLY A 35 22.02 8.94 0.13
C GLY A 35 21.19 8.27 1.21
N GLU A 36 20.91 9.00 2.30
CA GLU A 36 19.95 8.52 3.29
C GLU A 36 18.54 8.69 2.72
N LEU A 37 17.71 7.67 2.87
CA LEU A 37 16.33 7.64 2.34
C LEU A 37 15.38 8.60 3.09
N GLY A 38 15.93 9.43 4.00
CA GLY A 38 15.17 10.24 4.94
C GLY A 38 14.56 9.40 6.07
N GLU A 39 13.96 10.08 7.04
CA GLU A 39 13.19 9.43 8.08
C GLU A 39 11.91 8.81 7.49
N PRO A 40 11.53 7.58 7.89
CA PRO A 40 10.27 6.99 7.50
C PRO A 40 9.09 7.91 7.84
N VAL A 41 8.19 8.11 6.89
CA VAL A 41 6.96 8.88 7.13
C VAL A 41 6.11 8.15 8.16
N ASP A 42 5.76 8.84 9.25
CA ASP A 42 4.81 8.34 10.24
C ASP A 42 3.44 8.11 9.57
N LYS A 43 3.07 6.84 9.44
CA LYS A 43 1.80 6.42 8.83
C LYS A 43 0.60 6.78 9.72
N ARG A 44 0.79 6.84 11.05
CA ARG A 44 -0.26 7.23 11.99
C ARG A 44 -0.62 8.69 11.81
N ALA A 45 0.38 9.55 11.64
CA ALA A 45 0.17 10.97 11.35
C ALA A 45 -0.68 11.19 10.09
N GLY A 46 -0.65 10.25 9.13
CA GLY A 46 -1.53 10.27 7.97
C GLY A 46 -3.01 10.15 8.32
N PHE A 47 -3.39 9.33 9.30
CA PHE A 47 -4.79 9.06 9.63
C PHE A 47 -5.43 10.09 10.55
N LEU A 48 -4.62 10.84 11.32
CA LEU A 48 -5.14 11.81 12.27
C LEU A 48 -6.05 12.87 11.62
N GLY A 49 -7.09 13.26 12.35
CA GLY A 49 -8.08 14.26 11.93
C GLY A 49 -9.42 13.64 11.51
N THR A 50 -10.25 14.46 10.89
CA THR A 50 -11.61 14.08 10.48
C THR A 50 -11.68 13.80 8.98
N TRP A 51 -12.38 12.72 8.66
CA TRP A 51 -12.58 12.19 7.32
C TRP A 51 -14.06 12.09 7.02
N GLU A 52 -14.49 12.58 5.86
CA GLU A 52 -15.88 12.54 5.40
C GLU A 52 -16.03 11.58 4.23
N LEU A 53 -17.02 10.70 4.28
CA LEU A 53 -17.27 9.71 3.24
C LEU A 53 -17.64 10.41 1.92
N SER A 54 -16.89 10.12 0.86
CA SER A 54 -17.07 10.71 -0.46
C SER A 54 -17.50 9.69 -1.52
N ALA A 55 -17.23 8.41 -1.32
CA ALA A 55 -17.73 7.34 -2.17
C ALA A 55 -17.85 6.01 -1.43
N PHE A 56 -18.79 5.18 -1.90
CA PHE A 56 -18.93 3.79 -1.47
C PHE A 56 -19.14 2.88 -2.68
N SER A 57 -18.32 1.84 -2.81
CA SER A 57 -18.44 0.87 -3.90
C SER A 57 -18.38 -0.57 -3.40
N GLN A 58 -18.91 -1.47 -4.23
CA GLN A 58 -18.85 -2.90 -4.02
C GLN A 58 -18.27 -3.58 -5.25
N GLN A 59 -17.28 -4.43 -5.06
CA GLN A 59 -16.75 -5.33 -6.07
C GLN A 59 -17.15 -6.77 -5.79
N ASP A 60 -17.74 -7.44 -6.77
CA ASP A 60 -18.08 -8.87 -6.70
C ASP A 60 -16.95 -9.70 -7.33
N LEU A 61 -16.22 -10.45 -6.50
CA LEU A 61 -15.08 -11.26 -6.94
C LEU A 61 -15.50 -12.61 -7.51
N ASN A 62 -16.75 -13.04 -7.31
CA ASN A 62 -17.26 -14.27 -7.90
C ASN A 62 -17.66 -14.07 -9.38
N ASN A 63 -17.92 -12.82 -9.78
CA ASN A 63 -18.12 -12.49 -11.18
C ASN A 63 -16.78 -12.61 -11.94
N PRO A 64 -16.70 -13.36 -13.05
CA PRO A 64 -15.47 -13.46 -13.87
C PRO A 64 -14.89 -12.12 -14.30
N VAL A 65 -15.75 -11.11 -14.48
CA VAL A 65 -15.37 -9.75 -14.90
C VAL A 65 -14.96 -8.87 -13.71
N LYS A 66 -15.24 -9.31 -12.47
CA LYS A 66 -14.99 -8.55 -11.23
C LYS A 66 -15.57 -7.15 -11.25
N GLU A 67 -16.84 -7.07 -11.67
CA GLU A 67 -17.59 -5.82 -11.76
C GLU A 67 -17.57 -5.05 -10.44
N THR A 68 -17.32 -3.75 -10.55
CA THR A 68 -17.43 -2.81 -9.44
C THR A 68 -18.69 -1.97 -9.63
N ARG A 69 -19.50 -1.87 -8.60
CA ARG A 69 -20.72 -1.07 -8.58
C ARG A 69 -20.57 0.07 -7.60
N ASP A 70 -20.86 1.28 -8.05
CA ASP A 70 -21.02 2.44 -7.19
C ASP A 70 -22.35 2.34 -6.45
N LEU A 71 -22.29 2.39 -5.12
CA LEU A 71 -23.42 2.31 -4.21
C LEU A 71 -23.45 3.52 -3.27
N SER A 72 -22.79 4.63 -3.64
CA SER A 72 -22.67 5.84 -2.84
C SER A 72 -24.01 6.42 -2.40
N ALA A 73 -25.07 6.26 -3.23
CA ALA A 73 -26.43 6.69 -2.90
C ALA A 73 -27.02 6.05 -1.63
N LEU A 74 -26.45 4.94 -1.14
CA LEU A 74 -26.84 4.30 0.12
C LEU A 74 -26.32 5.04 1.37
N TYR A 75 -25.36 5.95 1.20
CA TYR A 75 -24.69 6.67 2.29
C TYR A 75 -24.60 8.19 2.08
N ILE A 76 -24.74 8.66 0.84
CA ILE A 76 -24.56 10.06 0.46
C ILE A 76 -25.82 10.49 -0.28
N GLN A 77 -26.59 11.40 0.34
CA GLN A 77 -27.81 11.97 -0.21
C GLN A 77 -27.88 13.46 0.09
N GLU A 78 -28.56 14.22 -0.78
CA GLU A 78 -28.77 15.64 -0.56
C GLU A 78 -29.56 15.88 0.74
N GLY A 79 -29.07 16.82 1.57
CA GLY A 79 -29.71 17.19 2.83
C GLY A 79 -29.39 16.28 4.03
N ILE A 80 -28.58 15.24 3.85
CA ILE A 80 -28.08 14.37 4.93
C ILE A 80 -26.58 14.55 5.04
N THR A 81 -26.06 14.70 6.27
CA THR A 81 -24.61 14.77 6.49
C THR A 81 -23.96 13.43 6.13
N PRO A 82 -22.96 13.38 5.23
CA PRO A 82 -22.24 12.15 4.97
C PRO A 82 -21.56 11.64 6.23
N MET A 83 -21.31 10.33 6.28
CA MET A 83 -20.60 9.72 7.40
C MET A 83 -19.26 10.42 7.63
N ARG A 84 -18.95 10.72 8.90
CA ARG A 84 -17.64 11.21 9.32
C ARG A 84 -16.97 10.27 10.29
N MET A 85 -15.65 10.21 10.21
CA MET A 85 -14.80 9.46 11.10
C MET A 85 -13.66 10.35 11.57
N THR A 86 -13.44 10.39 12.88
CA THR A 86 -12.35 11.17 13.47
C THR A 86 -11.38 10.23 14.15
N PHE A 87 -10.09 10.35 13.81
CA PHE A 87 -8.99 9.66 14.47
C PHE A 87 -8.16 10.66 15.28
N ASN A 88 -8.08 10.43 16.59
CA ASN A 88 -7.38 11.30 17.52
C ASN A 88 -5.97 10.79 17.83
N GLY A 89 -5.09 11.68 18.27
CA GLY A 89 -3.71 11.37 18.62
C GLY A 89 -3.54 10.58 19.93
N ASP A 90 -4.61 10.41 20.71
CA ASP A 90 -4.67 9.56 21.90
C ASP A 90 -5.18 8.14 21.60
N ASP A 91 -5.23 7.79 20.31
CA ASP A 91 -5.72 6.52 19.78
C ASP A 91 -7.22 6.30 19.93
N SER A 92 -7.99 7.32 20.29
CA SER A 92 -9.45 7.26 20.21
C SER A 92 -9.95 7.54 18.80
N TYR A 93 -11.06 6.91 18.43
CA TYR A 93 -11.80 7.22 17.20
C TYR A 93 -13.29 7.36 17.47
N SER A 94 -13.96 8.18 16.66
CA SER A 94 -15.41 8.36 16.67
C SER A 94 -16.00 8.28 15.27
N ILE A 95 -17.27 7.86 15.20
CA ILE A 95 -18.05 7.78 13.97
C ILE A 95 -19.32 8.60 14.13
N GLU A 96 -19.60 9.45 13.14
CA GLU A 96 -20.86 10.16 12.99
C GLU A 96 -21.52 9.65 11.70
N GLN A 97 -22.65 8.96 11.82
CA GLN A 97 -23.36 8.38 10.67
C GLN A 97 -24.87 8.56 10.84
N GLU A 98 -25.49 9.24 9.88
CA GLU A 98 -26.95 9.42 9.87
C GLU A 98 -27.68 8.37 9.02
N MET A 99 -27.00 7.80 8.02
CA MET A 99 -27.62 6.91 7.04
C MET A 99 -26.70 5.78 6.58
N GLY A 100 -27.30 4.72 6.03
CA GLY A 100 -26.59 3.52 5.58
C GLY A 100 -26.38 2.49 6.69
N ARG A 101 -25.63 1.43 6.40
CA ARG A 101 -25.32 0.39 7.39
C ARG A 101 -24.12 0.80 8.23
N ALA A 102 -24.18 0.60 9.54
CA ALA A 102 -23.05 0.78 10.41
C ALA A 102 -22.03 -0.36 10.21
N TYR A 103 -20.91 -0.04 9.55
CA TYR A 103 -19.78 -0.97 9.43
C TYR A 103 -18.72 -0.69 10.50
N PHE A 104 -18.44 0.57 10.83
CA PHE A 104 -17.28 0.97 11.65
C PHE A 104 -17.52 0.99 13.18
N GLY A 105 -18.67 0.50 13.64
CA GLY A 105 -19.08 0.58 15.05
C GLY A 105 -19.47 2.01 15.46
N GLU A 106 -19.52 2.26 16.77
CA GLU A 106 -19.92 3.56 17.36
C GLU A 106 -18.73 4.44 17.78
N GLY A 107 -17.51 3.91 17.74
CA GLY A 107 -16.30 4.56 18.25
C GLY A 107 -15.56 3.67 19.26
N GLY A 108 -14.39 4.13 19.71
CA GLY A 108 -13.53 3.37 20.62
C GLY A 108 -12.06 3.71 20.43
N MET A 109 -11.20 2.69 20.43
CA MET A 109 -9.76 2.84 20.18
C MET A 109 -9.41 2.35 18.78
N TRP A 110 -8.42 2.96 18.13
CA TRP A 110 -7.93 2.53 16.82
C TRP A 110 -6.43 2.21 16.86
N ALA A 111 -6.00 1.29 15.99
CA ALA A 111 -4.60 0.96 15.81
C ALA A 111 -4.35 0.37 14.42
N PHE A 112 -3.09 0.31 14.01
CA PHE A 112 -2.68 -0.60 12.94
C PHE A 112 -2.23 -1.94 13.51
N ASP A 113 -2.28 -2.99 12.70
CA ASP A 113 -1.69 -4.29 13.03
C ASP A 113 -0.17 -4.22 13.20
N ASP A 114 0.50 -3.49 12.31
CA ASP A 114 1.92 -3.16 12.38
C ASP A 114 2.09 -1.64 12.15
N PRO A 115 2.64 -0.87 13.11
CA PRO A 115 2.80 0.57 12.96
C PRO A 115 3.84 0.97 11.91
N ALA A 116 4.79 0.09 11.58
CA ALA A 116 5.81 0.35 10.56
C ALA A 116 5.33 -0.05 9.16
N PHE A 117 4.59 -1.16 9.05
CA PHE A 117 4.10 -1.70 7.78
C PHE A 117 2.61 -2.08 7.86
N PRO A 118 1.71 -1.09 7.98
CA PRO A 118 0.31 -1.35 8.27
C PRO A 118 -0.37 -2.05 7.10
N THR A 119 -1.01 -3.18 7.39
CA THR A 119 -1.87 -3.92 6.45
C THR A 119 -3.33 -3.76 6.84
N PHE A 120 -3.60 -3.74 8.14
CA PHE A 120 -4.94 -3.67 8.69
C PHE A 120 -5.14 -2.47 9.61
N LEU A 121 -6.31 -1.85 9.49
CA LEU A 121 -6.87 -0.96 10.50
C LEU A 121 -7.68 -1.78 11.48
N LEU A 122 -7.38 -1.63 12.77
CA LEU A 122 -8.10 -2.22 13.88
C LEU A 122 -8.93 -1.15 14.57
N LEU A 123 -10.24 -1.37 14.64
CA LEU A 123 -11.19 -0.53 15.36
C LEU A 123 -11.73 -1.33 16.55
N MET A 124 -11.30 -0.97 17.75
CA MET A 124 -11.57 -1.66 19.00
C MET A 124 -12.70 -0.95 19.74
N GLY A 125 -13.89 -1.53 19.66
CA GLY A 125 -15.06 -1.11 20.43
C GLY A 125 -15.09 -1.73 21.83
N ALA A 126 -16.21 -1.57 22.53
CA ALA A 126 -16.36 -2.09 23.89
C ALA A 126 -16.47 -3.63 23.95
N SER A 127 -17.02 -4.26 22.90
CA SER A 127 -17.33 -5.70 22.87
C SER A 127 -16.53 -6.49 21.84
N ASP A 128 -15.99 -5.82 20.83
CA ASP A 128 -15.47 -6.43 19.63
C ASP A 128 -14.38 -5.57 19.00
N THR A 129 -13.52 -6.22 18.22
CA THR A 129 -12.50 -5.58 17.39
C THR A 129 -12.83 -5.84 15.94
N LEU A 130 -13.09 -4.77 15.20
CA LEU A 130 -13.30 -4.80 13.77
C LEU A 130 -11.96 -4.62 13.07
N GLN A 131 -11.73 -5.41 12.02
CA GLN A 131 -10.50 -5.36 11.24
C GLN A 131 -10.82 -5.06 9.79
N TYR A 132 -10.11 -4.08 9.22
CA TYR A 132 -10.28 -3.62 7.85
C TYR A 132 -8.95 -3.62 7.11
N ASN A 133 -8.99 -3.85 5.80
CA ASN A 133 -7.82 -3.67 4.95
C ASN A 133 -7.64 -2.18 4.63
N LEU A 134 -6.39 -1.75 4.50
CA LEU A 134 -6.09 -0.43 3.98
C LEU A 134 -6.19 -0.44 2.45
N GLY A 135 -7.15 0.30 1.89
CA GLY A 135 -7.29 0.47 0.43
C GLY A 135 -6.24 1.42 -0.15
N THR A 136 -5.73 2.35 0.67
CA THR A 136 -4.66 3.29 0.31
C THR A 136 -3.72 3.50 1.49
N THR A 137 -2.43 3.73 1.21
CA THR A 137 -1.50 4.29 2.21
C THR A 137 -1.72 5.79 2.32
N VAL A 138 -2.07 6.29 3.50
CA VAL A 138 -2.34 7.70 3.75
C VAL A 138 -1.13 8.37 4.39
N ARG A 139 -0.73 9.52 3.85
CA ARG A 139 0.32 10.40 4.40
C ARG A 139 -0.32 11.68 4.94
N PRO A 140 0.38 12.46 5.77
CA PRO A 140 -0.19 13.67 6.38
C PRO A 140 -0.74 14.72 5.40
N TYR A 141 -0.23 14.72 4.16
CA TYR A 141 -0.63 15.64 3.09
C TYR A 141 -1.55 15.00 2.05
N ASP A 142 -1.92 13.72 2.20
CA ASP A 142 -2.92 13.10 1.36
C ASP A 142 -4.33 13.56 1.80
N ASP A 143 -5.16 13.86 0.82
CA ASP A 143 -6.53 14.37 0.96
C ASP A 143 -7.59 13.27 0.88
N GLN A 144 -7.20 12.05 0.51
CA GLN A 144 -8.08 10.90 0.42
C GLN A 144 -7.56 9.69 1.17
N MET A 145 -8.50 8.91 1.70
CA MET A 145 -8.26 7.64 2.38
C MET A 145 -9.29 6.63 1.89
N ALA A 146 -8.86 5.40 1.59
CA ALA A 146 -9.75 4.28 1.33
C ALA A 146 -9.58 3.17 2.38
N ILE A 147 -10.72 2.68 2.88
CA ILE A 147 -10.79 1.52 3.78
C ILE A 147 -11.61 0.42 3.10
N GLU A 148 -11.11 -0.80 3.16
CA GLU A 148 -11.71 -1.96 2.52
C GLU A 148 -12.21 -2.99 3.53
N TYR A 149 -13.49 -3.34 3.42
CA TYR A 149 -14.06 -4.50 4.10
C TYR A 149 -14.20 -5.66 3.11
N ARG A 150 -13.36 -6.69 3.29
CA ARG A 150 -13.34 -7.87 2.41
C ARG A 150 -14.09 -9.02 3.07
N ARG A 151 -15.18 -9.45 2.45
CA ARG A 151 -15.95 -10.60 2.91
C ARG A 151 -15.40 -11.88 2.34
N THR A 152 -15.06 -12.80 3.23
CA THR A 152 -14.68 -14.16 2.86
C THR A 152 -15.87 -15.10 3.03
N CYS A 153 -15.96 -16.10 2.16
CA CYS A 153 -16.86 -17.24 2.30
C CYS A 153 -16.04 -18.53 2.26
N GLY A 154 -16.50 -19.55 2.97
CA GLY A 154 -15.83 -20.85 3.11
C GLY A 154 -15.59 -21.23 4.57
N GLU A 155 -15.24 -22.49 4.80
CA GLU A 155 -14.82 -23.01 6.10
C GLU A 155 -13.40 -23.61 6.00
N GLY A 156 -12.60 -23.44 7.05
CA GLY A 156 -11.22 -23.96 7.12
C GLY A 156 -10.22 -23.21 6.23
N GLY A 157 -9.26 -23.93 5.64
CA GLY A 157 -8.17 -23.35 4.83
C GLY A 157 -8.57 -22.87 3.43
N ALA A 158 -9.86 -22.86 3.10
CA ALA A 158 -10.39 -22.48 1.80
C ALA A 158 -11.27 -21.21 1.90
N LEU A 159 -10.83 -20.22 2.69
CA LEU A 159 -11.46 -18.91 2.72
C LEU A 159 -11.19 -18.19 1.39
N VAL A 160 -12.25 -17.91 0.64
CA VAL A 160 -12.18 -17.17 -0.61
C VAL A 160 -12.84 -15.82 -0.40
N GLU A 161 -12.14 -14.74 -0.76
CA GLU A 161 -12.73 -13.41 -0.82
C GLU A 161 -13.82 -13.39 -1.91
N THR A 162 -15.02 -13.01 -1.51
CA THR A 162 -16.20 -13.03 -2.38
C THR A 162 -16.65 -11.63 -2.76
N VAL A 163 -16.54 -10.68 -1.82
CA VAL A 163 -16.98 -9.30 -2.02
C VAL A 163 -16.01 -8.36 -1.33
N ILE A 164 -15.65 -7.26 -2.01
CA ILE A 164 -14.91 -6.15 -1.42
C ILE A 164 -15.85 -4.95 -1.36
N TYR A 165 -15.97 -4.35 -0.18
CA TYR A 165 -16.60 -3.05 0.00
C TYR A 165 -15.50 -2.01 0.21
N THR A 166 -15.51 -0.96 -0.61
CA THR A 166 -14.52 0.12 -0.53
C THR A 166 -15.23 1.41 -0.11
N PHE A 167 -14.76 1.99 0.99
CA PHE A 167 -15.21 3.28 1.50
C PHE A 167 -14.09 4.29 1.25
N THR A 168 -14.37 5.31 0.44
CA THR A 168 -13.43 6.39 0.17
C THR A 168 -13.86 7.62 0.94
N PHE A 169 -12.92 8.24 1.63
CA PHE A 169 -13.12 9.42 2.46
C PHE A 169 -12.23 10.54 1.97
N ASN A 170 -12.73 11.77 2.09
CA ASN A 170 -11.96 12.98 1.90
C ASN A 170 -11.61 13.58 3.27
N ARG A 171 -10.40 14.11 3.41
CA ARG A 171 -9.98 14.82 4.62
C ARG A 171 -10.78 16.11 4.76
N ILE A 172 -11.33 16.36 5.93
CA ILE A 172 -11.88 17.67 6.29
C ILE A 172 -10.72 18.54 6.76
N PRO A 173 -10.43 19.69 6.11
CA PRO A 173 -9.44 20.64 6.60
C PRO A 173 -9.78 21.10 8.01
N GLN A 174 -8.79 21.07 8.91
CA GLN A 174 -8.90 21.54 10.29
C GLN A 174 -8.63 23.05 10.36
#